data_AF-A0A368FTK0-F1
#
_entry.id   AF-A0A368FTK0-F1
#
_cell.length_a   1.000
_cell.length_b   1.000
_cell.length_c   1.000
_cell.angle_alpha   90.00
_cell.angle_beta   90.00
_cell.angle_gamma   90.00
#
_symmetry.space_group_name_H-M   'P 1'
#
loop_
_entity.id
_entity.type
_entity.pdbx_description
1 polymer ?
#
loop_
_entity_poly.entity_id
_entity_poly.type
_entity_poly.pdbx_seq_one_letter_code
_entity_poly.pdbx_strand_id
1 'polypeptide(L)'
;MRKLWMNVKPGDDRNADLIFHYHQECPKYLLGYHKISKQEAIELGAIILRAITKDSKNAPLAQIPQLLSELVPKDMMRLSSTSEWKKLISSAYVKVEHLTSDQAKIDFLTLIAKKETFGSAFFPVSQYSDLSLPDKLLIAINQNGVHLYDAESKVLITQYPFNVICNWTSGNTYFNMTVGNGIRSSEGKKLLLDTTMGYKMDDLITSYISVLISGQTIRPSSTWKHESVI
;
A
#
# COMPACT_ATOMS: atom_id res chain seq x y z
N MET A 1 -10.38 10.49 -5.90
CA MET A 1 -9.57 9.41 -5.28
C MET A 1 -8.53 8.95 -6.29
N ARG A 2 -7.28 8.73 -5.87
CA ARG A 2 -6.23 8.22 -6.77
C ARG A 2 -6.36 6.71 -6.92
N LYS A 3 -6.48 6.25 -8.17
CA LYS A 3 -6.58 4.82 -8.54
C LYS A 3 -5.21 4.19 -8.72
N LEU A 4 -4.37 4.78 -9.58
CA LEU A 4 -3.04 4.27 -9.91
C LEU A 4 -1.96 5.10 -9.19
N TRP A 5 -1.10 4.42 -8.45
CA TRP A 5 -0.02 5.01 -7.65
C TRP A 5 1.31 4.86 -8.38
N MET A 6 1.41 5.54 -9.53
CA MET A 6 2.64 5.56 -10.34
C MET A 6 3.55 6.70 -9.89
N ASN A 7 4.79 6.38 -9.51
CA ASN A 7 5.86 7.33 -9.17
C ASN A 7 5.46 8.40 -8.13
N VAL A 8 4.58 8.05 -7.19
CA VAL A 8 4.11 8.99 -6.16
C VAL A 8 5.20 9.18 -5.11
N LYS A 9 5.62 10.43 -4.93
CA LYS A 9 6.54 10.83 -3.86
C LYS A 9 5.86 11.89 -2.98
N PRO A 10 5.69 11.61 -1.68
CA PRO A 10 5.15 12.60 -0.75
C PRO A 10 5.98 13.89 -0.78
N GLY A 11 5.31 15.04 -0.82
CA GLY A 11 5.89 16.38 -0.90
C GLY A 11 5.91 16.97 -2.31
N ASP A 12 5.94 16.16 -3.37
CA ASP A 12 5.99 16.66 -4.75
C ASP A 12 4.69 17.40 -5.15
N ASP A 13 3.54 16.90 -4.69
CA ASP A 13 2.23 17.54 -4.86
C ASP A 13 1.50 17.59 -3.51
N ARG A 14 1.73 18.68 -2.78
CA ARG A 14 1.12 18.90 -1.46
C ARG A 14 -0.41 18.88 -1.50
N ASN A 15 -1.04 19.38 -2.57
CA ASN A 15 -2.50 19.39 -2.65
C ASN A 15 -3.04 17.96 -2.79
N ALA A 16 -2.41 17.14 -3.65
CA ALA A 16 -2.77 15.74 -3.78
C ALA A 16 -2.51 14.95 -2.48
N ASP A 17 -1.40 15.24 -1.78
CA ASP A 17 -1.07 14.61 -0.51
C ASP A 17 -2.13 14.85 0.56
N LEU A 18 -2.55 16.12 0.70
CA LEU A 18 -3.47 16.55 1.74
C LEU A 18 -4.93 16.17 1.44
N ILE A 19 -5.35 16.24 0.17
CA ILE A 19 -6.75 15.98 -0.22
C ILE A 19 -6.99 14.48 -0.44
N PHE A 20 -6.00 13.74 -0.97
CA PHE A 20 -6.18 12.36 -1.38
C PHE A 20 -5.24 11.39 -0.69
N HIS A 21 -3.91 11.56 -0.82
CA HIS A 21 -2.99 10.46 -0.49
C HIS A 21 -3.05 10.09 0.99
N TYR A 22 -3.02 11.06 1.91
CA TYR A 22 -3.10 10.80 3.35
C TYR A 22 -4.39 10.05 3.71
N HIS A 23 -5.53 10.53 3.19
CA HIS A 23 -6.83 9.95 3.46
C HIS A 23 -7.03 8.57 2.81
N GLN A 24 -6.24 8.21 1.80
CA GLN A 24 -6.27 6.89 1.18
C GLN A 24 -5.30 5.90 1.85
N GLU A 25 -4.11 6.33 2.29
CA GLU A 25 -3.10 5.45 2.90
C GLU A 25 -3.34 5.23 4.40
N CYS A 26 -3.78 6.24 5.14
CA CYS A 26 -3.99 6.12 6.58
C CYS A 26 -4.95 4.97 6.97
N PRO A 27 -6.12 4.79 6.31
CA PRO A 27 -6.97 3.63 6.57
C PRO A 27 -6.30 2.27 6.28
N LYS A 28 -5.42 2.18 5.28
CA LYS A 28 -4.70 0.93 4.94
C LYS A 28 -3.68 0.58 6.02
N TYR A 29 -2.99 1.60 6.55
CA TYR A 29 -2.16 1.48 7.75
C TYR A 29 -2.97 1.01 8.96
N LEU A 30 -4.11 1.64 9.27
CA LEU A 30 -4.93 1.27 10.43
C LEU A 30 -5.54 -0.13 10.31
N LEU A 31 -5.79 -0.61 9.09
CA LEU A 31 -6.20 -2.00 8.84
C LEU A 31 -5.07 -3.02 9.07
N GLY A 32 -3.82 -2.57 9.22
CA GLY A 32 -2.65 -3.42 9.44
C GLY A 32 -2.10 -4.04 8.16
N TYR A 33 -2.30 -3.42 6.98
CA TYR A 33 -1.82 -4.02 5.72
C TYR A 33 -0.32 -3.86 5.46
N HIS A 34 0.36 -3.01 6.22
CA HIS A 34 1.81 -2.84 6.14
C HIS A 34 2.49 -3.59 7.29
N LYS A 35 3.67 -4.15 7.03
CA LYS A 35 4.52 -4.70 8.09
C LYS A 35 5.17 -3.55 8.88
N ILE A 36 4.71 -3.37 10.11
CA ILE A 36 5.07 -2.27 11.00
C ILE A 36 5.58 -2.83 12.33
N SER A 37 6.71 -2.30 12.81
CA SER A 37 7.23 -2.61 14.14
C SER A 37 6.48 -1.82 15.22
N LYS A 38 6.50 -2.31 16.47
CA LYS A 38 5.85 -1.60 17.59
C LYS A 38 6.35 -0.15 17.73
N GLN A 39 7.64 0.08 17.52
CA GLN A 39 8.24 1.42 17.59
C GLN A 39 7.70 2.33 16.49
N GLU A 40 7.64 1.86 15.24
CA GLU A 40 7.05 2.62 14.13
C GLU A 40 5.57 2.93 14.38
N ALA A 41 4.81 2.00 14.97
CA ALA A 41 3.41 2.23 15.31
C ALA A 41 3.21 3.33 16.36
N ILE A 42 4.13 3.45 17.34
CA ILE A 42 4.12 4.53 18.33
C ILE A 42 4.37 5.88 17.63
N GLU A 43 5.38 5.93 16.76
CA GLU A 43 5.75 7.14 16.03
C GLU A 43 4.65 7.59 15.07
N LEU A 44 4.13 6.67 14.25
CA LEU A 44 3.01 6.92 13.34
C LEU A 44 1.75 7.30 14.10
N GLY A 45 1.46 6.67 15.25
CA GLY A 45 0.32 7.04 16.09
C GLY A 45 0.41 8.48 16.62
N ALA A 46 1.59 8.93 17.01
CA ALA A 46 1.82 10.33 17.40
C ALA A 46 1.65 11.30 16.21
N ILE A 47 2.17 10.94 15.04
CA ILE A 47 2.03 11.74 13.81
C ILE A 47 0.57 11.84 13.37
N ILE A 48 -0.19 10.73 13.40
CA ILE A 48 -1.62 10.73 13.08
C ILE A 48 -2.39 11.59 14.07
N LEU A 49 -2.09 11.47 15.38
CA LEU A 49 -2.70 12.34 16.39
C LEU A 49 -2.43 13.82 16.10
N ARG A 50 -1.23 14.16 15.63
CA ARG A 50 -0.89 15.51 15.22
C ARG A 50 -1.65 15.93 13.97
N ALA A 51 -1.73 15.06 12.97
CA ALA A 51 -2.43 15.30 11.71
C ALA A 51 -3.94 15.55 11.90
N ILE A 52 -4.61 14.87 12.84
CA ILE A 52 -6.05 15.07 13.12
C ILE A 52 -6.32 16.24 14.08
N THR A 53 -5.30 16.73 14.79
CA THR A 53 -5.42 17.85 15.72
C THR A 53 -5.34 19.18 14.97
N LYS A 54 -6.32 20.06 15.12
CA LYS A 54 -6.27 21.42 14.55
C LYS A 54 -5.12 22.22 15.14
N ASP A 55 -4.43 23.00 14.32
CA ASP A 55 -3.26 23.80 14.74
C ASP A 55 -3.56 24.81 15.87
N SER A 56 -4.81 25.27 15.97
CA SER A 56 -5.26 26.17 17.03
C SER A 56 -5.63 25.48 18.35
N LYS A 57 -5.50 24.16 18.44
CA LYS A 57 -5.92 23.36 19.60
C LYS A 57 -4.78 22.50 20.13
N ASN A 58 -4.78 22.34 21.45
CA ASN A 58 -3.93 21.35 22.11
C ASN A 58 -4.37 19.93 21.74
N ALA A 59 -3.39 19.02 21.72
CA ALA A 59 -3.62 17.61 21.45
C ALA A 59 -4.58 16.99 22.48
N PRO A 60 -5.54 16.15 22.06
CA PRO A 60 -6.46 15.49 22.98
C PRO A 60 -5.81 14.28 23.68
N LEU A 61 -4.66 14.47 24.37
CA LEU A 61 -3.87 13.38 24.97
C LEU A 61 -4.67 12.54 25.97
N ALA A 62 -5.60 13.16 26.70
CA ALA A 62 -6.49 12.47 27.62
C ALA A 62 -7.45 11.49 26.91
N GLN A 63 -7.78 11.76 25.63
CA GLN A 63 -8.73 11.00 24.83
C GLN A 63 -8.07 9.92 23.95
N ILE A 64 -6.73 9.76 24.01
CA ILE A 64 -6.02 8.71 23.28
C ILE A 64 -6.64 7.31 23.50
N PRO A 65 -7.09 6.91 24.70
CA PRO A 65 -7.76 5.62 24.89
C PRO A 65 -8.97 5.41 23.98
N GLN A 66 -9.77 6.45 23.74
CA GLN A 66 -10.95 6.42 22.87
C GLN A 66 -10.58 6.47 21.39
N LEU A 67 -9.49 7.17 21.06
CA LEU A 67 -9.00 7.34 19.69
C LEU A 67 -8.06 6.22 19.24
N LEU A 68 -7.77 5.21 20.08
CA LEU A 68 -6.67 4.28 19.82
C LEU A 68 -6.82 3.52 18.48
N SER A 69 -8.04 3.16 18.10
CA SER A 69 -8.34 2.52 16.81
C SER A 69 -8.12 3.41 15.58
N GLU A 70 -7.98 4.72 15.79
CA GLU A 70 -7.66 5.71 14.75
C GLU A 70 -6.16 6.04 14.70
N LEU A 71 -5.36 5.54 15.65
CA LEU A 71 -3.93 5.85 15.77
C LEU A 71 -3.04 4.61 15.54
N VAL A 72 -3.51 3.42 15.97
CA VAL A 72 -2.72 2.18 15.99
C VAL A 72 -3.37 1.13 15.09
N PRO A 73 -2.59 0.36 14.32
CA PRO A 73 -3.12 -0.72 13.49
C PRO A 73 -3.88 -1.77 14.30
N LYS A 74 -4.98 -2.28 13.74
CA LYS A 74 -5.89 -3.20 14.43
C LYS A 74 -5.21 -4.46 14.96
N ASP A 75 -4.25 -4.99 14.23
CA ASP A 75 -3.48 -6.18 14.60
C ASP A 75 -2.47 -5.91 15.73
N MET A 76 -2.05 -4.66 15.92
CA MET A 76 -1.09 -4.25 16.94
C MET A 76 -1.73 -3.84 18.26
N MET A 77 -3.03 -3.55 18.29
CA MET A 77 -3.73 -3.09 19.50
C MET A 77 -3.53 -4.04 20.70
N ARG A 78 -3.44 -5.35 20.45
CA ARG A 78 -3.28 -6.39 21.48
C ARG A 78 -1.85 -6.50 22.06
N LEU A 79 -0.87 -5.82 21.48
CA LEU A 79 0.54 -5.89 21.93
C LEU A 79 0.82 -5.12 23.22
N SER A 80 -0.08 -4.26 23.68
CA SER A 80 0.07 -3.47 24.91
C SER A 80 -1.29 -3.05 25.45
N SER A 81 -1.35 -2.73 26.75
CA SER A 81 -2.58 -2.19 27.34
C SER A 81 -2.88 -0.79 26.80
N THR A 82 -4.15 -0.39 26.83
CA THR A 82 -4.59 0.96 26.41
C THR A 82 -3.84 2.07 27.14
N SER A 83 -3.56 1.88 28.44
CA SER A 83 -2.80 2.83 29.26
C SER A 83 -1.34 2.96 28.79
N GLU A 84 -0.71 1.84 28.44
CA GLU A 84 0.66 1.85 27.96
C GLU A 84 0.75 2.48 26.56
N TRP A 85 -0.18 2.15 25.65
CA TRP A 85 -0.28 2.84 24.35
C TRP A 85 -0.44 4.34 24.51
N LYS A 86 -1.34 4.79 25.40
CA LYS A 86 -1.51 6.21 25.71
C LYS A 86 -0.21 6.85 26.15
N LYS A 87 0.50 6.24 27.10
CA LYS A 87 1.79 6.74 27.61
C LYS A 87 2.83 6.85 26.49
N LEU A 88 3.01 5.80 25.70
CA LEU A 88 4.00 5.75 24.62
C LEU A 88 3.71 6.78 23.52
N ILE A 89 2.45 6.87 23.07
CA ILE A 89 2.03 7.84 22.04
C ILE A 89 2.14 9.27 22.58
N SER A 90 1.74 9.51 23.82
CA SER A 90 1.86 10.85 24.44
C SER A 90 3.32 11.30 24.53
N SER A 91 4.23 10.38 24.87
CA SER A 91 5.67 10.67 24.91
C SER A 91 6.25 10.93 23.51
N ALA A 92 5.84 10.17 22.51
CA ALA A 92 6.25 10.39 21.12
C ALA A 92 5.67 11.69 20.54
N TYR A 93 4.47 12.10 20.97
CA TYR A 93 3.80 13.31 20.49
C TYR A 93 4.60 14.58 20.74
N VAL A 94 5.31 14.68 21.87
CA VAL A 94 6.17 15.83 22.19
C VAL A 94 7.18 16.13 21.08
N LYS A 95 7.65 15.10 20.37
CA LYS A 95 8.60 15.25 19.27
C LYS A 95 7.99 15.85 17.99
N VAL A 96 6.66 15.79 17.85
CA VAL A 96 5.93 16.21 16.64
C VAL A 96 4.93 17.34 16.90
N GLU A 97 4.79 17.78 18.15
CA GLU A 97 3.85 18.84 18.56
C GLU A 97 4.07 20.16 17.80
N HIS A 98 5.33 20.46 17.47
CA HIS A 98 5.71 21.66 16.73
C HIS A 98 5.28 21.67 15.25
N LEU A 99 4.86 20.52 14.69
CA LEU A 99 4.44 20.41 13.29
C LEU A 99 3.04 20.99 13.09
N THR A 100 2.73 21.45 11.87
CA THR A 100 1.33 21.71 11.48
C THR A 100 0.60 20.40 11.18
N SER A 101 -0.73 20.41 11.22
CA SER A 101 -1.57 19.27 10.82
C SER A 101 -1.20 18.77 9.42
N ASP A 102 -0.98 19.69 8.48
CA ASP A 102 -0.63 19.36 7.10
C ASP A 102 0.80 18.80 6.98
N GLN A 103 1.77 19.34 7.73
CA GLN A 103 3.11 18.77 7.74
C GLN A 103 3.10 17.35 8.33
N ALA A 104 2.32 17.10 9.39
CA ALA A 104 2.17 15.77 9.96
C ALA A 104 1.57 14.76 8.97
N LYS A 105 0.62 15.18 8.10
CA LYS A 105 0.09 14.32 7.03
C LYS A 105 1.17 13.95 6.01
N ILE A 106 2.01 14.90 5.61
CA ILE A 106 3.11 14.67 4.67
C ILE A 106 4.18 13.78 5.32
N ASP A 107 4.51 13.99 6.59
CA ASP A 107 5.46 13.17 7.33
C ASP A 107 4.96 11.73 7.49
N PHE A 108 3.66 11.55 7.77
CA PHE A 108 3.02 10.22 7.76
C PHE A 108 3.22 9.53 6.41
N LEU A 109 2.89 10.22 5.32
CA LEU A 109 3.05 9.68 3.96
C LEU A 109 4.52 9.34 3.67
N THR A 110 5.45 10.19 4.08
CA THR A 110 6.90 9.99 3.90
C THR A 110 7.40 8.74 4.62
N LEU A 111 6.88 8.45 5.81
CA LEU A 111 7.24 7.23 6.55
C LEU A 111 6.64 5.98 5.90
N ILE A 112 5.36 6.00 5.52
CA ILE A 112 4.69 4.87 4.86
C ILE A 112 5.27 4.62 3.46
N ALA A 113 5.70 5.66 2.73
CA ALA A 113 6.30 5.53 1.40
C ALA A 113 7.61 4.73 1.38
N LYS A 114 8.25 4.50 2.54
CA LYS A 114 9.40 3.60 2.67
C LYS A 114 9.01 2.11 2.59
N LYS A 115 7.73 1.78 2.73
CA LYS A 115 7.22 0.41 2.65
C LYS A 115 6.95 0.05 1.19
N GLU A 116 7.37 -1.15 0.78
CA GLU A 116 7.13 -1.67 -0.58
C GLU A 116 5.63 -1.78 -0.94
N THR A 117 4.78 -1.80 0.09
CA THR A 117 3.32 -1.87 -0.02
C THR A 117 2.64 -0.49 -0.07
N PHE A 118 3.40 0.60 -0.10
CA PHE A 118 2.85 1.95 -0.27
C PHE A 118 2.11 2.09 -1.61
N GLY A 119 0.96 2.75 -1.59
CA GLY A 119 0.15 2.97 -2.79
C GLY A 119 -0.49 1.69 -3.35
N SER A 120 -0.50 0.60 -2.58
CA SER A 120 -1.17 -0.64 -2.97
C SER A 120 -2.68 -0.57 -2.76
N ALA A 121 -3.43 -1.23 -3.64
CA ALA A 121 -4.75 -1.75 -3.30
C ALA A 121 -4.59 -3.14 -2.67
N PHE A 122 -5.25 -3.37 -1.53
CA PHE A 122 -5.13 -4.62 -0.78
C PHE A 122 -6.40 -5.44 -0.84
N PHE A 123 -6.24 -6.75 -0.99
CA PHE A 123 -7.32 -7.73 -1.07
C PHE A 123 -7.00 -8.91 -0.15
N PRO A 124 -7.59 -8.97 1.05
CA PRO A 124 -7.61 -10.21 1.83
C PRO A 124 -8.41 -11.25 1.05
N VAL A 125 -7.81 -12.41 0.81
CA VAL A 125 -8.40 -13.51 0.02
C VAL A 125 -8.11 -14.85 0.69
N SER A 126 -8.83 -15.89 0.27
CA SER A 126 -8.48 -17.27 0.61
C SER A 126 -8.05 -18.04 -0.64
N GLN A 127 -7.27 -19.10 -0.48
CA GLN A 127 -6.92 -20.02 -1.55
C GLN A 127 -6.78 -21.43 -0.96
N TYR A 128 -7.09 -22.45 -1.77
CA TYR A 128 -6.98 -23.86 -1.37
C TYR A 128 -6.39 -24.74 -2.49
N SER A 129 -5.87 -24.11 -3.55
CA SER A 129 -5.40 -24.81 -4.76
C SER A 129 -3.91 -25.12 -4.72
N ASP A 130 -3.11 -24.32 -4.04
CA ASP A 130 -1.65 -24.49 -3.91
C ASP A 130 -1.30 -24.73 -2.43
N LEU A 131 -1.02 -25.99 -2.08
CA LEU A 131 -0.69 -26.40 -0.71
C LEU A 131 0.65 -25.84 -0.20
N SER A 132 1.46 -25.24 -1.07
CA SER A 132 2.69 -24.54 -0.66
C SER A 132 2.42 -23.13 -0.14
N LEU A 133 1.21 -22.60 -0.37
CA LEU A 133 0.80 -21.27 0.08
C LEU A 133 -0.11 -21.39 1.32
N PRO A 134 -0.08 -20.38 2.23
CA PRO A 134 -1.08 -20.26 3.28
C PRO A 134 -2.49 -20.13 2.72
N ASP A 135 -3.48 -20.63 3.46
CA ASP A 135 -4.89 -20.53 3.07
C ASP A 135 -5.36 -19.08 2.99
N LYS A 136 -4.86 -18.21 3.88
CA LYS A 136 -5.22 -16.79 3.95
C LYS A 136 -4.09 -15.92 3.44
N LEU A 137 -4.36 -15.20 2.35
CA LEU A 137 -3.40 -14.30 1.72
C LEU A 137 -3.89 -12.86 1.79
N LEU A 138 -2.93 -11.94 1.80
CA LEU A 138 -3.16 -10.53 1.53
C LEU A 138 -2.52 -10.19 0.19
N ILE A 139 -3.35 -9.98 -0.84
CA ILE A 139 -2.86 -9.55 -2.15
C ILE A 139 -2.69 -8.04 -2.14
N ALA A 140 -1.55 -7.55 -2.62
CA ALA A 140 -1.32 -6.13 -2.85
C ALA A 140 -1.07 -5.89 -4.34
N ILE A 141 -1.81 -4.97 -4.95
CA ILE A 141 -1.63 -4.56 -6.35
C ILE A 141 -1.16 -3.11 -6.38
N ASN A 142 0.04 -2.87 -6.91
CA ASN A 142 0.62 -1.53 -7.06
C ASN A 142 1.43 -1.42 -8.36
N GLN A 143 2.17 -0.33 -8.53
CA GLN A 143 3.00 -0.08 -9.72
C GLN A 143 4.03 -1.16 -10.04
N ASN A 144 4.41 -1.99 -9.05
CA ASN A 144 5.40 -3.06 -9.22
C ASN A 144 4.77 -4.41 -9.62
N GLY A 145 3.44 -4.54 -9.59
CA GLY A 145 2.73 -5.76 -9.98
C GLY A 145 1.75 -6.27 -8.92
N VAL A 146 1.57 -7.60 -8.90
CA VAL A 146 0.71 -8.32 -7.96
C VAL A 146 1.58 -9.05 -6.93
N HIS A 147 1.44 -8.69 -5.66
CA HIS A 147 2.24 -9.21 -4.56
C HIS A 147 1.39 -10.08 -3.64
N LEU A 148 1.91 -11.23 -3.23
CA LEU A 148 1.26 -12.16 -2.32
C LEU A 148 1.97 -12.09 -0.96
N TYR A 149 1.22 -11.73 0.08
CA TYR A 149 1.69 -11.76 1.45
C TYR A 149 0.92 -12.80 2.25
N ASP A 150 1.58 -13.39 3.24
CA ASP A 150 0.90 -14.10 4.31
C ASP A 150 0.03 -13.11 5.10
N ALA A 151 -1.27 -13.43 5.26
CA ALA A 151 -2.24 -12.47 5.82
C ALA A 151 -1.98 -12.13 7.31
N GLU A 152 -1.31 -13.01 8.05
CA GLU A 152 -1.04 -12.82 9.47
C GLU A 152 0.31 -12.12 9.68
N SER A 153 1.39 -12.75 9.25
CA SER A 153 2.77 -12.30 9.45
C SER A 153 3.19 -11.13 8.55
N LYS A 154 2.41 -10.84 7.50
CA LYS A 154 2.70 -9.82 6.47
C LYS A 154 4.05 -10.03 5.77
N VAL A 155 4.55 -11.26 5.77
CA VAL A 155 5.77 -11.62 5.05
C VAL A 155 5.44 -11.77 3.56
N LEU A 156 6.26 -11.16 2.71
CA LEU A 156 6.15 -11.32 1.25
C LEU A 156 6.47 -12.77 0.89
N ILE A 157 5.54 -13.44 0.22
CA ILE A 157 5.71 -14.81 -0.27
C ILE A 157 6.28 -14.75 -1.69
N THR A 158 5.67 -13.94 -2.56
CA THR A 158 6.12 -13.77 -3.94
C THR A 158 5.55 -12.49 -4.54
N GLN A 159 6.19 -12.01 -5.62
CA GLN A 159 5.75 -10.87 -6.41
C GLN A 159 5.74 -11.25 -7.88
N TYR A 160 4.68 -10.83 -8.59
CA TYR A 160 4.49 -11.02 -10.01
C TYR A 160 4.44 -9.66 -10.71
N PRO A 161 5.57 -9.22 -11.28
CA PRO A 161 5.59 -8.05 -12.15
C PRO A 161 4.60 -8.19 -13.31
N PHE A 162 4.05 -7.07 -13.80
CA PHE A 162 3.02 -7.11 -14.83
C PHE A 162 3.43 -7.80 -16.13
N ASN A 163 4.72 -7.78 -16.48
CA ASN A 163 5.23 -8.39 -17.71
C ASN A 163 5.29 -9.94 -17.69
N VAL A 164 5.13 -10.57 -16.52
CA VAL A 164 5.08 -12.04 -16.39
C VAL A 164 3.65 -12.58 -16.25
N ILE A 165 2.65 -11.70 -16.12
CA ILE A 165 1.24 -12.08 -16.02
C ILE A 165 0.71 -12.34 -17.44
N CYS A 166 0.35 -13.60 -17.73
CA CYS A 166 -0.10 -14.01 -19.06
C CYS A 166 -1.59 -13.76 -19.29
N ASN A 167 -2.42 -14.03 -18.28
CA ASN A 167 -3.87 -13.79 -18.29
C ASN A 167 -4.43 -13.76 -16.86
N TRP A 168 -5.60 -13.16 -16.72
CA TRP A 168 -6.42 -13.22 -15.52
C TRP A 168 -7.90 -13.29 -15.90
N THR A 169 -8.71 -13.84 -15.02
CA THR A 169 -10.17 -13.83 -15.11
C THR A 169 -10.77 -13.60 -13.74
N SER A 170 -11.92 -12.93 -13.69
CA SER A 170 -12.64 -12.69 -12.45
C SER A 170 -14.09 -13.16 -12.56
N GLY A 171 -14.65 -13.60 -11.44
CA GLY A 171 -16.07 -13.92 -11.28
C GLY A 171 -16.62 -13.34 -9.98
N ASN A 172 -17.88 -13.63 -9.67
CA ASN A 172 -18.54 -13.10 -8.47
C ASN A 172 -17.89 -13.58 -7.15
N THR A 173 -17.21 -14.73 -7.18
CA THR A 173 -16.64 -15.38 -5.99
C THR A 173 -15.17 -15.75 -6.13
N TYR A 174 -14.54 -15.42 -7.26
CA TYR A 174 -13.14 -15.79 -7.50
C TYR A 174 -12.38 -14.77 -8.33
N PHE A 175 -11.06 -14.85 -8.23
CA PHE A 175 -10.10 -14.26 -9.14
C PHE A 175 -9.05 -15.32 -9.50
N ASN A 176 -8.78 -15.48 -10.78
CA ASN A 176 -7.79 -16.43 -11.29
C ASN A 176 -6.73 -15.68 -12.10
N MET A 177 -5.46 -16.06 -11.94
CA MET A 177 -4.34 -15.47 -12.67
C MET A 177 -3.34 -16.54 -13.08
N THR A 178 -2.86 -16.47 -14.31
CA THR A 178 -1.79 -17.33 -14.82
C THR A 178 -0.52 -16.51 -15.02
N VAL A 179 0.58 -16.96 -14.42
CA VAL A 179 1.91 -16.36 -14.55
C VAL A 179 2.82 -17.31 -15.33
N GLY A 180 3.61 -16.80 -16.27
CA GLY A 180 4.51 -17.60 -17.09
C GLY A 180 5.67 -16.79 -17.66
N ASN A 181 6.80 -17.48 -17.88
CA ASN A 181 7.94 -16.87 -18.55
C ASN A 181 7.70 -16.89 -20.07
N GLY A 182 7.68 -15.72 -20.69
CA GLY A 182 7.49 -15.60 -22.13
C GLY A 182 8.42 -16.54 -22.91
N ILE A 183 7.86 -17.22 -23.91
CA ILE A 183 8.48 -18.05 -24.96
C ILE A 183 8.57 -19.57 -24.69
N ARG A 184 8.58 -20.09 -23.46
CA ARG A 184 8.54 -21.55 -23.23
C ARG A 184 7.94 -21.93 -21.87
N SER A 185 6.68 -22.37 -21.86
CA SER A 185 6.21 -23.46 -20.97
C SER A 185 4.71 -23.65 -21.11
N SER A 186 4.30 -24.89 -21.40
CA SER A 186 2.96 -25.43 -21.17
C SER A 186 2.57 -25.51 -19.68
N GLU A 187 3.31 -24.83 -18.78
CA GLU A 187 3.27 -24.94 -17.32
C GLU A 187 3.35 -23.55 -16.66
N GLY A 188 2.43 -22.65 -16.99
CA GLY A 188 2.27 -21.41 -16.22
C GLY A 188 1.74 -21.69 -14.82
N LYS A 189 2.29 -21.03 -13.79
CA LYS A 189 1.75 -21.12 -12.42
C LYS A 189 0.38 -20.46 -12.38
N LYS A 190 -0.65 -21.25 -12.03
CA LYS A 190 -2.02 -20.76 -11.84
C LYS A 190 -2.25 -20.40 -10.38
N LEU A 191 -2.85 -19.24 -10.15
CA LEU A 191 -3.26 -18.75 -8.84
C LEU A 191 -4.78 -18.56 -8.86
N LEU A 192 -5.50 -19.41 -8.13
CA LEU A 192 -6.94 -19.30 -7.91
C LEU A 192 -7.20 -18.78 -6.50
N LEU A 193 -7.91 -17.65 -6.42
CA LEU A 193 -8.22 -16.95 -5.18
C LEU A 193 -9.73 -16.84 -4.99
N ASP A 194 -10.21 -17.17 -3.81
CA ASP A 194 -11.59 -16.95 -3.39
C ASP A 194 -11.76 -15.51 -2.89
N THR A 195 -12.58 -14.75 -3.60
CA THR A 195 -12.81 -13.32 -3.32
C THR A 195 -14.07 -12.81 -4.01
N THR A 196 -14.80 -11.92 -3.34
CA THR A 196 -15.92 -11.17 -3.95
C THR A 196 -15.48 -9.88 -4.63
N MET A 197 -14.17 -9.57 -4.58
CA MET A 197 -13.58 -8.34 -5.12
C MET A 197 -12.78 -8.59 -6.41
N GLY A 198 -12.97 -9.74 -7.07
CA GLY A 198 -12.24 -10.10 -8.29
C GLY A 198 -12.34 -9.05 -9.39
N TYR A 199 -13.52 -8.45 -9.58
CA TYR A 199 -13.74 -7.36 -10.54
C TYR A 199 -12.86 -6.12 -10.29
N LYS A 200 -12.54 -5.80 -9.03
CA LYS A 200 -11.64 -4.68 -8.69
C LYS A 200 -10.18 -5.03 -8.97
N MET A 201 -9.79 -6.27 -8.73
CA MET A 201 -8.44 -6.76 -9.03
C MET A 201 -8.20 -6.74 -10.54
N ASP A 202 -9.17 -7.23 -11.31
CA ASP A 202 -9.20 -7.20 -12.77
C ASP A 202 -9.06 -5.77 -13.33
N ASP A 203 -9.93 -4.86 -12.88
CA ASP A 203 -9.90 -3.45 -13.29
C ASP A 203 -8.55 -2.77 -12.99
N LEU A 204 -7.95 -3.06 -11.82
CA LEU A 204 -6.65 -2.50 -11.47
C LEU A 204 -5.51 -3.04 -12.32
N ILE A 205 -5.43 -4.37 -12.52
CA ILE A 205 -4.39 -5.00 -13.33
C ILE A 205 -4.49 -4.48 -14.77
N THR A 206 -5.71 -4.47 -15.33
CA THR A 206 -5.99 -3.91 -16.66
C THR A 206 -5.53 -2.45 -16.76
N SER A 207 -5.84 -1.63 -15.76
CA SER A 207 -5.48 -0.21 -15.74
C SER A 207 -3.97 0.02 -15.64
N TYR A 208 -3.26 -0.72 -14.79
CA TYR A 208 -1.80 -0.63 -14.69
C TYR A 208 -1.11 -1.07 -15.99
N ILE A 209 -1.50 -2.21 -16.55
CA ILE A 209 -0.93 -2.70 -17.83
C ILE A 209 -1.20 -1.70 -18.96
N SER A 210 -2.41 -1.14 -19.05
CA SER A 210 -2.76 -0.15 -20.08
C SER A 210 -1.86 1.09 -20.04
N VAL A 211 -1.54 1.58 -18.83
CA VAL A 211 -0.63 2.72 -18.65
C VAL A 211 0.82 2.35 -18.97
N LEU A 212 1.26 1.14 -18.62
CA LEU A 212 2.62 0.69 -18.91
C LEU A 212 2.85 0.52 -20.43
N ILE A 213 1.86 0.01 -21.16
CA ILE A 213 1.92 -0.12 -22.62
C ILE A 213 1.94 1.26 -23.28
N SER A 214 1.04 2.17 -22.87
CA SER A 214 0.98 3.52 -23.46
C SER A 214 2.22 4.38 -23.13
N GLY A 215 2.82 4.18 -21.96
CA GLY A 215 4.08 4.85 -21.59
C GLY A 215 5.30 4.34 -22.37
N GLN A 216 5.27 3.11 -22.89
CA GLN A 216 6.33 2.57 -23.75
C GLN A 216 6.25 3.13 -25.18
N THR A 217 5.06 3.40 -25.71
CA THR A 217 4.87 3.99 -27.05
C THR A 217 5.29 5.45 -27.16
N ILE A 218 5.43 6.17 -26.04
CA ILE A 218 5.76 7.62 -26.02
C ILE A 218 7.27 7.90 -25.97
N ARG A 219 8.15 6.88 -25.88
CA ARG A 219 9.61 7.11 -26.04
C ARG A 219 9.94 7.30 -27.53
N PRO A 220 10.30 8.50 -28.02
CA PRO A 220 10.77 8.64 -29.39
C PRO A 220 12.12 7.92 -29.50
N SER A 221 12.28 7.08 -30.52
CA SER A 221 13.56 6.52 -30.92
C SER A 221 14.57 7.65 -31.13
N SER A 222 15.49 7.86 -30.20
CA SER A 222 16.65 8.72 -30.42
C SER A 222 17.64 8.00 -31.33
N THR A 223 17.38 8.04 -32.64
CA THR A 223 18.36 7.77 -33.69
C THR A 223 18.31 8.91 -34.69
N TRP A 224 19.03 9.98 -34.40
CA TRP A 224 19.63 10.81 -35.43
C TRP A 224 21.14 10.72 -35.24
N LYS A 225 21.77 9.80 -35.96
CA LYS A 225 23.20 9.88 -36.21
C LYS A 225 23.39 11.08 -37.12
N HIS A 226 24.04 12.13 -36.62
CA HIS A 226 24.71 13.09 -37.47
C HIS A 226 25.86 12.36 -38.17
N GLU A 227 25.64 11.96 -39.43
CA GLU A 227 26.75 11.77 -40.35
C GLU A 227 27.12 13.15 -40.91
N SER A 228 28.26 13.63 -40.45
CA SER A 228 29.02 14.67 -41.11
C SER A 228 29.65 14.08 -42.36
N VAL A 229 29.33 14.59 -43.55
CA VAL A 229 30.21 14.50 -44.72
C VAL A 229 30.08 15.79 -45.53
N ILE A 230 31.15 16.58 -45.44
CA ILE A 230 31.76 17.53 -46.40
C ILE A 230 30.84 18.54 -47.08
#